data_AF-A0A2V4PAU6-F1
#
_entry.id   AF-A0A2V4PAU6-F1
#
_cell.length_a   1.000
_cell.length_b   1.000
_cell.length_c   1.000
_cell.angle_alpha   90.00
_cell.angle_beta   90.00
_cell.angle_gamma   90.00
#
_symmetry.space_group_name_H-M   'P 1'
#
loop_
_entity.id
_entity.type
_entity.pdbx_description
1 polymer ?
#
loop_
_entity_poly.entity_id
_entity_poly.type
_entity_poly.pdbx_seq_one_letter_code
_entity_poly.pdbx_strand_id
1 'polypeptide(L)'
;MTGSWERFGPRSGEVPQTALDDRFRPGLGVPATLRPVSDEGAVQRAIFDPALKQFPNAYRAADPRFADEHTGRAWYAARRAAMDLVIAAIANSPWSEALVLRGSVLLAAWFGDAAREPGDLDFVVVPADWGIDEPRTETMLQGIADAAQTVSHDSGAAVRFDAAGAVSEDIWTYERVPGRRLVLPWTSPGLPGGIIQLDFVFNEHLPLDPVPAQIPSRSGSPDAQLNAATAELSLAWKLMWLLCDRYPQGKDLYDAVLLAEHCTLRHEAFQAVLLEVDPRDAMHPFGLEHVSALRESVEWDHFVTEYPEITESADHYVDRLVEALAPTFEPVGPPADSAYERYARWLAPWVHRYRELLEREGMHAVQAGLAEAGTPPVAAVVITLELLGRDEFSVDDAQALVTGDPAWASLIEIYRRYPDAFEEEFGQLRSAGGQ
;
A
#
# COMPACT_ATOMS: atom_id res chain seq x y z
N MET A 1 -23.93 -11.28 -24.38
CA MET A 1 -25.07 -10.67 -23.65
C MET A 1 -24.45 -9.92 -22.50
N THR A 2 -24.45 -8.60 -22.56
CA THR A 2 -23.95 -7.75 -21.48
C THR A 2 -24.78 -8.03 -20.22
N GLY A 3 -24.11 -8.22 -19.08
CA GLY A 3 -24.78 -8.56 -17.83
C GLY A 3 -25.76 -7.48 -17.40
N SER A 4 -26.83 -7.84 -16.68
CA SER A 4 -27.69 -6.87 -16.00
C SER A 4 -27.28 -6.70 -14.55
N TRP A 5 -27.45 -5.50 -13.99
CA TRP A 5 -27.18 -5.23 -12.58
C TRP A 5 -27.98 -6.14 -11.63
N GLU A 6 -29.20 -6.53 -12.00
CA GLU A 6 -30.03 -7.47 -11.23
C GLU A 6 -29.39 -8.84 -11.02
N ARG A 7 -28.45 -9.23 -11.91
CA ARG A 7 -27.73 -10.50 -11.85
C ARG A 7 -26.27 -10.34 -11.48
N PHE A 8 -25.84 -9.11 -11.19
CA PHE A 8 -24.45 -8.82 -10.82
C PHE A 8 -24.18 -9.32 -9.41
N GLY A 9 -23.04 -9.99 -9.22
CA GLY A 9 -22.67 -10.55 -7.93
C GLY A 9 -21.33 -11.28 -7.95
N PRO A 10 -21.06 -12.15 -6.96
CA PRO A 10 -19.72 -12.72 -6.74
C PRO A 10 -19.14 -13.55 -7.88
N ARG A 11 -19.96 -13.96 -8.87
CA ARG A 11 -19.54 -14.76 -10.02
C ARG A 11 -19.59 -14.00 -11.35
N SER A 12 -19.82 -12.69 -11.29
CA SER A 12 -19.86 -11.85 -12.48
C SER A 12 -18.45 -11.65 -13.01
N GLY A 13 -18.18 -12.08 -14.24
CA GLY A 13 -16.90 -11.81 -14.91
C GLY A 13 -16.84 -10.44 -15.59
N GLU A 14 -17.99 -9.80 -15.80
CA GLU A 14 -18.11 -8.53 -16.52
C GLU A 14 -19.01 -7.55 -15.74
N VAL A 15 -18.63 -6.27 -15.79
CA VAL A 15 -19.42 -5.17 -15.25
C VAL A 15 -20.47 -4.75 -16.30
N PRO A 16 -21.76 -4.63 -15.93
CA PRO A 16 -22.77 -4.09 -16.82
C PRO A 16 -22.38 -2.69 -17.33
N GLN A 17 -22.53 -2.45 -18.64
CA GLN A 17 -22.19 -1.16 -19.27
C GLN A 17 -23.15 -0.02 -18.88
N THR A 18 -24.37 -0.35 -18.46
CA THR A 18 -25.35 0.66 -18.07
C THR A 18 -24.94 1.32 -16.77
N ALA A 19 -25.08 2.65 -16.69
CA ALA A 19 -24.84 3.35 -15.44
C ALA A 19 -25.73 2.79 -14.32
N LEU A 20 -25.13 2.46 -13.18
CA LEU A 20 -25.86 2.00 -12.00
C LEU A 20 -26.40 3.20 -11.24
N ASP A 21 -27.71 3.24 -11.06
CA ASP A 21 -28.39 4.21 -10.21
C ASP A 21 -28.05 3.94 -8.74
N ASP A 22 -27.61 5.00 -8.06
CA ASP A 22 -27.11 4.97 -6.68
C ASP A 22 -28.15 4.41 -5.70
N ARG A 23 -29.45 4.51 -6.02
CA ARG A 23 -30.53 3.93 -5.21
C ARG A 23 -30.47 2.40 -5.10
N PHE A 24 -29.90 1.71 -6.07
CA PHE A 24 -29.81 0.24 -6.08
C PHE A 24 -28.47 -0.29 -5.56
N ARG A 25 -27.45 0.56 -5.42
CA ARG A 25 -26.10 0.16 -4.97
C ARG A 25 -26.10 -0.56 -3.61
N PRO A 26 -26.81 -0.09 -2.57
CA PRO A 26 -26.78 -0.77 -1.27
C PRO A 26 -27.30 -2.21 -1.35
N GLY A 27 -28.32 -2.47 -2.17
CA GLY A 27 -28.87 -3.81 -2.35
C GLY A 27 -27.95 -4.76 -3.13
N LEU A 28 -27.08 -4.20 -3.97
CA LEU A 28 -26.06 -4.96 -4.70
C LEU A 28 -24.75 -5.09 -3.91
N GLY A 29 -24.54 -4.31 -2.85
CA GLY A 29 -23.32 -4.35 -2.05
C GLY A 29 -22.06 -4.06 -2.87
N VAL A 30 -22.13 -3.07 -3.77
CA VAL A 30 -21.01 -2.57 -4.59
C VAL A 30 -20.68 -1.13 -4.20
N PRO A 31 -19.43 -0.66 -4.38
CA PRO A 31 -19.04 0.69 -3.98
C PRO A 31 -19.61 1.78 -4.89
N ALA A 32 -19.64 3.01 -4.39
CA ALA A 32 -20.01 4.19 -5.18
C ALA A 32 -19.00 4.47 -6.31
N THR A 33 -17.76 4.00 -6.16
CA THR A 33 -16.67 4.15 -7.12
C THR A 33 -16.74 3.16 -8.29
N LEU A 34 -17.60 2.13 -8.23
CA LEU A 34 -17.86 1.25 -9.38
C LEU A 34 -18.70 1.98 -10.43
N ARG A 35 -18.03 2.65 -11.37
CA ARG A 35 -18.62 3.44 -12.46
C ARG A 35 -18.17 2.88 -13.82
N PRO A 36 -19.02 2.13 -14.54
CA PRO A 36 -18.66 1.58 -15.85
C PRO A 36 -18.63 2.66 -16.94
N VAL A 37 -17.81 2.43 -17.95
CA VAL A 37 -17.84 3.13 -19.24
C VAL A 37 -19.14 2.73 -19.97
N SER A 38 -19.96 3.73 -20.27
CA SER A 38 -21.27 3.53 -20.90
C SER A 38 -21.14 3.50 -22.43
N ASP A 39 -20.70 2.36 -22.96
CA ASP A 39 -20.55 2.12 -24.40
C ASP A 39 -20.86 0.66 -24.76
N GLU A 40 -21.69 0.43 -25.78
CA GLU A 40 -22.10 -0.93 -26.18
C GLU A 40 -20.93 -1.78 -26.70
N GLY A 41 -19.90 -1.15 -27.26
CA GLY A 41 -18.68 -1.78 -27.77
C GLY A 41 -17.57 -1.98 -26.74
N ALA A 42 -17.76 -1.50 -25.50
CA ALA A 42 -16.78 -1.61 -24.41
C ALA A 42 -17.10 -2.78 -23.47
N VAL A 43 -16.16 -3.69 -23.28
CA VAL A 43 -16.26 -4.76 -22.28
C VAL A 43 -15.33 -4.45 -21.11
N GLN A 44 -15.90 -4.33 -19.92
CA GLN A 44 -15.14 -4.18 -18.68
C GLN A 44 -15.31 -5.41 -17.79
N ARG A 45 -14.19 -5.95 -17.33
CA ARG A 45 -14.21 -7.07 -16.39
C ARG A 45 -14.43 -6.57 -14.96
N ALA A 46 -15.10 -7.36 -14.14
CA ALA A 46 -15.16 -7.14 -12.71
C ALA A 46 -13.88 -7.74 -12.08
N ILE A 47 -13.06 -6.89 -11.47
CA ILE A 47 -11.79 -7.28 -10.84
C ILE A 47 -11.93 -7.15 -9.33
N PHE A 48 -11.67 -8.24 -8.61
CA PHE A 48 -11.69 -8.22 -7.16
C PHE A 48 -10.63 -7.24 -6.65
N ASP A 49 -11.05 -6.35 -5.77
CA ASP A 49 -10.19 -5.34 -5.17
C ASP A 49 -10.16 -5.54 -3.64
N PRO A 50 -9.03 -5.99 -3.09
CA PRO A 50 -8.87 -6.15 -1.66
C PRO A 50 -9.20 -4.90 -0.84
N ALA A 51 -9.04 -3.70 -1.39
CA ALA A 51 -9.31 -2.44 -0.70
C ALA A 51 -10.81 -2.16 -0.50
N LEU A 52 -11.66 -2.96 -1.15
CA LEU A 52 -13.12 -2.85 -1.12
C LEU A 52 -13.80 -3.99 -0.36
N LYS A 53 -13.08 -4.79 0.44
CA LYS A 53 -13.62 -5.98 1.13
C LYS A 53 -14.76 -5.73 2.12
N GLN A 54 -14.93 -4.50 2.57
CA GLN A 54 -16.10 -4.05 3.31
C GLN A 54 -17.41 -4.20 2.50
N PHE A 55 -17.31 -4.30 1.18
CA PHE A 55 -18.42 -4.58 0.27
C PHE A 55 -18.52 -6.09 -0.04
N PRO A 56 -19.72 -6.70 0.03
CA PRO A 56 -19.93 -8.09 -0.36
C PRO A 56 -19.50 -8.40 -1.80
N ASN A 57 -19.61 -7.42 -2.69
CA ASN A 57 -19.14 -7.46 -4.06
C ASN A 57 -18.02 -6.42 -4.25
N ALA A 58 -16.88 -6.70 -3.62
CA ALA A 58 -15.64 -5.91 -3.64
C ALA A 58 -14.97 -5.88 -5.02
N TYR A 59 -15.66 -5.34 -6.02
CA TYR A 59 -15.21 -5.28 -7.40
C TYR A 59 -14.97 -3.84 -7.85
N ARG A 60 -13.87 -3.64 -8.58
CA ARG A 60 -13.66 -2.49 -9.48
C ARG A 60 -13.89 -2.90 -10.94
N ALA A 61 -14.13 -1.92 -11.80
CA ALA A 61 -14.14 -2.15 -13.23
C ALA A 61 -12.70 -2.10 -13.77
N ALA A 62 -12.29 -3.10 -14.55
CA ALA A 62 -11.06 -3.02 -15.33
C ALA A 62 -11.15 -1.94 -16.41
N ASP A 63 -10.01 -1.56 -16.98
CA ASP A 63 -10.02 -0.74 -18.20
C ASP A 63 -10.84 -1.45 -19.32
N PRO A 64 -11.64 -0.71 -20.10
CA PRO A 64 -12.46 -1.25 -21.16
C PRO A 64 -11.62 -1.85 -22.28
N ARG A 65 -12.06 -3.02 -22.76
CA ARG A 65 -11.64 -3.56 -24.05
C ARG A 65 -12.69 -3.21 -25.10
N PHE A 66 -12.24 -2.60 -26.19
CA PHE A 66 -13.11 -2.19 -27.28
C PHE A 66 -13.05 -3.21 -28.41
N ALA A 67 -14.21 -3.48 -29.02
CA ALA A 67 -14.27 -4.29 -30.23
C ALA A 67 -13.56 -3.61 -31.43
N ASP A 68 -13.60 -2.28 -31.48
CA ASP A 68 -12.85 -1.48 -32.46
C ASP A 68 -11.49 -1.06 -31.91
N GLU A 69 -10.42 -1.51 -32.55
CA GLU A 69 -9.06 -1.19 -32.14
C GLU A 69 -8.72 0.30 -32.25
N HIS A 70 -9.33 1.02 -33.20
CA HIS A 70 -9.06 2.46 -33.34
C HIS A 70 -9.64 3.24 -32.16
N THR A 71 -10.90 2.96 -31.81
CA THR A 71 -11.55 3.47 -30.60
C THR A 71 -10.75 3.11 -29.36
N GLY A 72 -10.30 1.87 -29.25
CA GLY A 72 -9.45 1.44 -28.13
C GLY A 72 -8.17 2.26 -28.01
N ARG A 73 -7.39 2.39 -29.09
CA ARG A 73 -6.15 3.18 -29.08
C ARG A 73 -6.41 4.65 -28.73
N ALA A 74 -7.45 5.26 -29.29
CA ALA A 74 -7.82 6.64 -29.00
C ALA A 74 -8.27 6.81 -27.54
N TRP A 75 -9.00 5.86 -26.99
CA TRP A 75 -9.43 5.87 -25.59
C TRP A 75 -8.25 5.76 -24.62
N TYR A 76 -7.31 4.82 -24.84
CA TYR A 76 -6.11 4.70 -23.99
C TYR A 76 -5.22 5.95 -24.06
N ALA A 77 -5.09 6.56 -25.23
CA ALA A 77 -4.38 7.83 -25.37
C ALA A 77 -5.08 8.96 -24.59
N ALA A 78 -6.41 9.05 -24.65
CA ALA A 78 -7.19 10.02 -23.89
C ALA A 78 -7.11 9.78 -22.37
N ARG A 79 -7.12 8.52 -21.92
CA ARG A 79 -6.94 8.16 -20.51
C ARG A 79 -5.55 8.56 -19.99
N ARG A 80 -4.49 8.33 -20.76
CA ARG A 80 -3.13 8.78 -20.40
C ARG A 80 -3.06 10.31 -20.29
N ALA A 81 -3.68 11.02 -21.22
CA ALA A 81 -3.79 12.47 -21.13
C ALA A 81 -4.59 12.94 -19.91
N ALA A 82 -5.69 12.24 -19.57
CA ALA A 82 -6.45 12.49 -18.36
C ALA A 82 -5.59 12.30 -17.10
N MET A 83 -4.84 11.20 -17.03
CA MET A 83 -3.91 10.93 -15.92
C MET A 83 -2.86 12.04 -15.77
N ASP A 84 -2.22 12.44 -16.87
CA ASP A 84 -1.21 13.50 -16.88
C ASP A 84 -1.77 14.85 -16.41
N LEU A 85 -3.02 15.17 -16.81
CA LEU A 85 -3.69 16.39 -16.36
C LEU A 85 -3.97 16.37 -14.85
N VAL A 86 -4.32 15.22 -14.27
CA VAL A 86 -4.52 15.08 -12.81
C VAL A 86 -3.18 15.18 -12.07
N ILE A 87 -2.13 14.54 -12.56
CA ILE A 87 -0.78 14.65 -12.00
C ILE A 87 -0.33 16.12 -12.02
N ALA A 88 -0.51 16.81 -13.14
CA ALA A 88 -0.20 18.24 -13.26
C ALA A 88 -1.06 19.10 -12.32
N ALA A 89 -2.35 18.79 -12.15
CA ALA A 89 -3.22 19.49 -11.22
C ALA A 89 -2.73 19.35 -9.78
N ILE A 90 -2.36 18.14 -9.35
CA ILE A 90 -1.84 17.89 -8.00
C ILE A 90 -0.50 18.60 -7.80
N ALA A 91 0.43 18.47 -8.75
CA ALA A 91 1.77 19.07 -8.68
C ALA A 91 1.72 20.60 -8.54
N ASN A 92 0.72 21.25 -9.13
CA ASN A 92 0.53 22.70 -9.06
C ASN A 92 -0.48 23.13 -7.98
N SER A 93 -0.94 22.20 -7.14
CA SER A 93 -1.89 22.47 -6.06
C SER A 93 -1.17 22.73 -4.72
N PRO A 94 -1.85 23.37 -3.75
CA PRO A 94 -1.33 23.48 -2.38
C PRO A 94 -1.19 22.14 -1.66
N TRP A 95 -1.69 21.04 -2.24
CA TRP A 95 -1.65 19.70 -1.65
C TRP A 95 -0.40 18.91 -2.01
N SER A 96 0.41 19.38 -2.97
CA SER A 96 1.61 18.67 -3.46
C SER A 96 2.61 18.33 -2.36
N GLU A 97 2.76 19.20 -1.36
CA GLU A 97 3.66 18.96 -0.21
C GLU A 97 3.13 17.90 0.76
N ALA A 98 1.81 17.69 0.80
CA ALA A 98 1.13 16.74 1.67
C ALA A 98 0.90 15.36 1.02
N LEU A 99 1.33 15.17 -0.23
CA LEU A 99 1.06 13.98 -1.02
C LEU A 99 2.36 13.35 -1.51
N VAL A 100 2.60 12.12 -1.10
CA VAL A 100 3.74 11.31 -1.55
C VAL A 100 3.22 10.26 -2.54
N LEU A 101 3.56 10.45 -3.81
CA LEU A 101 3.20 9.52 -4.88
C LEU A 101 3.85 8.15 -4.62
N ARG A 102 3.11 7.08 -4.88
CA ARG A 102 3.59 5.69 -4.88
C ARG A 102 2.97 4.92 -6.05
N GLY A 103 3.26 3.64 -6.12
CA GLY A 103 2.51 2.72 -6.99
C GLY A 103 2.85 2.84 -8.47
N SER A 104 1.89 2.49 -9.31
CA SER A 104 2.15 2.11 -10.71
C SER A 104 2.65 3.25 -11.61
N VAL A 105 2.28 4.50 -11.31
CA VAL A 105 2.78 5.67 -12.04
C VAL A 105 4.28 5.89 -11.84
N LEU A 106 4.81 5.67 -10.64
CA LEU A 106 6.26 5.72 -10.41
C LEU A 106 7.01 4.61 -11.15
N LEU A 107 6.44 3.40 -11.16
CA LEU A 107 7.03 2.29 -11.90
C LEU A 107 7.11 2.61 -13.40
N ALA A 108 6.06 3.21 -13.97
CA ALA A 108 6.09 3.67 -15.36
C ALA A 108 7.13 4.77 -15.60
N ALA A 109 7.35 5.67 -14.64
CA ALA A 109 8.40 6.69 -14.74
C ALA A 109 9.82 6.08 -14.72
N TRP A 110 10.04 5.00 -13.96
CA TRP A 110 11.35 4.34 -13.86
C TRP A 110 11.61 3.34 -14.99
N PHE A 111 10.59 2.61 -15.44
CA PHE A 111 10.76 1.44 -16.31
C PHE A 111 10.18 1.60 -17.72
N GLY A 112 9.44 2.69 -17.99
CA GLY A 112 8.84 2.95 -19.30
C GLY A 112 7.99 1.76 -19.76
N ASP A 113 8.27 1.25 -20.96
CA ASP A 113 7.52 0.14 -21.58
C ASP A 113 7.65 -1.19 -20.84
N ALA A 114 8.64 -1.35 -19.95
CA ALA A 114 8.74 -2.54 -19.11
C ALA A 114 7.74 -2.51 -17.93
N ALA A 115 7.27 -1.34 -17.51
CA ALA A 115 6.18 -1.27 -16.55
C ALA A 115 4.85 -1.62 -17.21
N ARG A 116 3.97 -2.26 -16.46
CA ARG A 116 2.56 -2.39 -16.84
C ARG A 116 1.90 -1.01 -16.91
N GLU A 117 0.82 -0.90 -17.69
CA GLU A 117 0.03 0.33 -17.76
C GLU A 117 -0.53 0.71 -16.36
N PRO A 118 -0.29 1.95 -15.88
CA PRO A 118 -0.83 2.44 -14.61
C PRO A 118 -2.36 2.45 -14.57
N GLY A 119 -2.90 1.87 -13.49
CA GLY A 119 -4.35 1.73 -13.26
C GLY A 119 -4.98 2.92 -12.51
N ASP A 120 -4.19 3.55 -11.66
CA ASP A 120 -4.60 4.49 -10.62
C ASP A 120 -3.43 5.40 -10.22
N LEU A 121 -3.74 6.43 -9.43
CA LEU A 121 -2.77 7.26 -8.72
C LEU A 121 -2.82 6.91 -7.24
N ASP A 122 -1.72 6.42 -6.68
CA ASP A 122 -1.63 6.08 -5.27
C ASP A 122 -0.83 7.15 -4.52
N PHE A 123 -1.35 7.62 -3.39
CA PHE A 123 -0.69 8.59 -2.53
C PHE A 123 -0.68 8.15 -1.07
N VAL A 124 0.44 8.38 -0.39
CA VAL A 124 0.46 8.48 1.08
C VAL A 124 0.28 9.95 1.46
N VAL A 125 -0.67 10.21 2.35
CA VAL A 125 -0.93 11.54 2.90
C VAL A 125 0.02 11.78 4.07
N VAL A 126 0.75 12.89 4.02
CA VAL A 126 1.70 13.30 5.07
C VAL A 126 1.34 14.68 5.62
N PRO A 127 1.66 14.99 6.89
CA PRO A 127 2.22 14.10 7.92
C PRO A 127 1.28 12.95 8.35
N ALA A 128 1.83 11.91 8.98
CA ALA A 128 1.07 10.72 9.40
C ALA A 128 0.01 11.01 10.49
N ASP A 129 0.06 12.16 11.15
CA ASP A 129 -1.01 12.60 12.06
C ASP A 129 -2.22 13.20 11.31
N TRP A 130 -2.19 13.28 9.98
CA TRP A 130 -3.34 13.64 9.17
C TRP A 130 -4.40 12.55 9.19
N GLY A 131 -5.48 12.80 9.92
CA GLY A 131 -6.64 11.92 10.05
C GLY A 131 -7.58 11.95 8.86
N ILE A 132 -8.07 10.77 8.47
CA ILE A 132 -9.03 10.58 7.38
C ILE A 132 -10.32 11.40 7.56
N ASP A 133 -10.82 11.51 8.80
CA ASP A 133 -12.10 12.17 9.13
C ASP A 133 -11.98 13.69 9.32
N GLU A 134 -10.80 14.28 9.08
CA GLU A 134 -10.62 15.70 9.28
C GLU A 134 -11.24 16.55 8.15
N PRO A 135 -11.79 17.75 8.45
CA PRO A 135 -12.35 18.64 7.42
C PRO A 135 -11.36 19.03 6.30
N ARG A 136 -10.06 19.04 6.60
CA ARG A 136 -9.01 19.29 5.60
C ARG A 136 -8.93 18.18 4.54
N THR A 137 -9.30 16.94 4.88
CA THR A 137 -9.33 15.81 3.92
C THR A 137 -10.35 16.05 2.82
N GLU A 138 -11.57 16.42 3.18
CA GLU A 138 -12.61 16.72 2.17
C GLU A 138 -12.24 17.93 1.32
N THR A 139 -11.65 18.96 1.95
CA THR A 139 -11.13 20.14 1.25
C THR A 139 -10.04 19.77 0.24
N MET A 140 -9.17 18.82 0.58
CA MET A 140 -8.14 18.31 -0.31
C MET A 140 -8.75 17.56 -1.51
N LEU A 141 -9.65 16.61 -1.26
CA LEU A 141 -10.27 15.81 -2.32
C LEU A 141 -11.05 16.68 -3.32
N GLN A 142 -11.88 17.60 -2.83
CA GLN A 142 -12.60 18.54 -3.68
C GLN A 142 -11.64 19.48 -4.42
N GLY A 143 -10.62 19.99 -3.73
CA GLY A 143 -9.62 20.87 -4.33
C GLY A 143 -8.83 20.21 -5.47
N ILE A 144 -8.54 18.91 -5.37
CA ILE A 144 -7.90 18.13 -6.45
C ILE A 144 -8.85 17.99 -7.64
N ALA A 145 -10.13 17.67 -7.40
CA ALA A 145 -11.14 17.56 -8.46
C ALA A 145 -11.31 18.90 -9.20
N ASP A 146 -11.43 20.00 -8.46
CA ASP A 146 -11.56 21.36 -9.01
C ASP A 146 -10.32 21.75 -9.83
N ALA A 147 -9.12 21.48 -9.29
CA ALA A 147 -7.86 21.76 -9.99
C ALA A 147 -7.74 20.97 -11.29
N ALA A 148 -8.10 19.68 -11.29
CA ALA A 148 -8.10 18.86 -12.49
C ALA A 148 -9.09 19.38 -13.54
N GLN A 149 -10.29 19.81 -13.13
CA GLN A 149 -11.23 20.48 -14.03
C GLN A 149 -10.63 21.74 -14.65
N THR A 150 -10.08 22.66 -13.84
CA THR A 150 -9.43 23.88 -14.32
C THR A 150 -8.29 23.59 -15.31
N VAL A 151 -7.37 22.70 -14.96
CA VAL A 151 -6.22 22.34 -15.81
C VAL A 151 -6.70 21.70 -17.13
N SER A 152 -7.75 20.89 -17.11
CA SER A 152 -8.33 20.32 -18.33
C SER A 152 -8.95 21.37 -19.25
N HIS A 153 -9.50 22.45 -18.71
CA HIS A 153 -10.02 23.58 -19.50
C HIS A 153 -8.89 24.42 -20.11
N ASP A 154 -7.83 24.68 -19.35
CA ASP A 154 -6.77 25.61 -19.74
C ASP A 154 -5.73 24.98 -20.67
N SER A 155 -5.52 23.66 -20.58
CA SER A 155 -4.50 22.93 -21.37
C SER A 155 -4.79 22.88 -22.88
N GLY A 156 -6.01 23.16 -23.31
CA GLY A 156 -6.43 22.98 -24.70
C GLY A 156 -6.50 21.51 -25.15
N ALA A 157 -6.28 20.54 -24.25
CA ALA A 157 -6.46 19.12 -24.51
C ALA A 157 -7.91 18.81 -24.93
N ALA A 158 -8.18 17.62 -25.46
CA ALA A 158 -9.56 17.18 -25.75
C ALA A 158 -10.30 16.69 -24.48
N VAL A 159 -9.54 16.23 -23.48
CA VAL A 159 -10.05 15.67 -22.24
C VAL A 159 -10.62 16.77 -21.34
N ARG A 160 -11.81 16.56 -20.78
CA ARG A 160 -12.45 17.43 -19.79
C ARG A 160 -12.85 16.63 -18.55
N PHE A 161 -12.54 17.15 -17.38
CA PHE A 161 -13.03 16.61 -16.11
C PHE A 161 -14.31 17.30 -15.64
N ASP A 162 -15.11 16.57 -14.86
CA ASP A 162 -16.27 17.09 -14.14
C ASP A 162 -16.05 16.89 -12.63
N ALA A 163 -15.66 17.96 -11.94
CA ALA A 163 -15.42 17.95 -10.51
C ALA A 163 -16.70 17.71 -9.71
N ALA A 164 -17.86 18.16 -10.20
CA ALA A 164 -19.14 17.93 -9.54
C ALA A 164 -19.59 16.46 -9.65
N GLY A 165 -19.08 15.73 -10.64
CA GLY A 165 -19.26 14.29 -10.80
C GLY A 165 -18.26 13.44 -10.03
N ALA A 166 -17.32 14.04 -9.30
CA ALA A 166 -16.33 13.30 -8.51
C ALA A 166 -17.02 12.55 -7.36
N VAL A 167 -16.56 11.32 -7.11
CA VAL A 167 -17.11 10.46 -6.06
C VAL A 167 -15.98 9.93 -5.21
N SER A 168 -16.14 10.02 -3.89
CA SER A 168 -15.22 9.46 -2.92
C SER A 168 -15.82 8.26 -2.19
N GLU A 169 -15.02 7.25 -1.87
CA GLU A 169 -15.42 6.09 -1.07
C GLU A 169 -14.33 5.76 -0.06
N ASP A 170 -14.72 5.30 1.13
CA ASP A 170 -13.76 4.78 2.09
C ASP A 170 -13.24 3.44 1.61
N ILE A 171 -11.93 3.27 1.68
CA ILE A 171 -11.25 2.03 1.32
C ILE A 171 -10.35 1.58 2.47
N TRP A 172 -10.09 0.28 2.53
CA TRP A 172 -9.15 -0.30 3.48
C TRP A 172 -7.95 -0.85 2.72
N THR A 173 -6.98 0.02 2.46
CA THR A 173 -5.80 -0.30 1.67
C THR A 173 -5.06 -1.47 2.34
N TYR A 174 -5.10 -2.63 1.66
CA TYR A 174 -4.50 -3.90 2.10
C TYR A 174 -4.94 -4.36 3.51
N GLU A 175 -6.22 -4.16 3.86
CA GLU A 175 -6.82 -4.55 5.16
C GLU A 175 -6.24 -3.86 6.41
N ARG A 176 -5.44 -2.80 6.27
CA ARG A 176 -4.64 -2.26 7.38
C ARG A 176 -4.95 -0.81 7.74
N VAL A 177 -4.76 0.08 6.77
CA VAL A 177 -4.77 1.52 7.01
C VAL A 177 -6.01 2.16 6.37
N PRO A 178 -6.60 3.16 7.03
CA PRO A 178 -7.73 3.88 6.47
C PRO A 178 -7.31 4.61 5.20
N GLY A 179 -8.14 4.51 4.16
CA GLY A 179 -7.91 5.19 2.90
C GLY A 179 -9.17 5.81 2.31
N ARG A 180 -8.97 6.75 1.38
CA ARG A 180 -10.04 7.36 0.58
C ARG A 180 -9.72 7.13 -0.89
N ARG A 181 -10.68 6.56 -1.62
CA ARG A 181 -10.64 6.48 -3.08
C ARG A 181 -11.47 7.60 -3.66
N LEU A 182 -10.87 8.45 -4.49
CA LEU A 182 -11.54 9.45 -5.32
C LEU A 182 -11.58 8.94 -6.76
N VAL A 183 -12.76 8.91 -7.38
CA VAL A 183 -12.89 8.71 -8.83
C VAL A 183 -13.35 10.00 -9.48
N LEU A 184 -12.59 10.44 -10.48
CA LEU A 184 -12.83 11.68 -11.21
C LEU A 184 -13.26 11.34 -12.65
N PRO A 185 -14.52 11.63 -13.03
CA PRO A 185 -14.99 11.34 -14.37
C PRO A 185 -14.39 12.29 -15.41
N TRP A 186 -14.05 11.74 -16.56
CA TRP A 186 -13.56 12.50 -17.70
C TRP A 186 -14.32 12.17 -18.98
N THR A 187 -14.35 13.15 -19.88
CA THR A 187 -14.94 13.03 -21.22
C THR A 187 -13.94 13.47 -22.27
N SER A 188 -14.10 12.98 -23.50
CA SER A 188 -13.37 13.47 -24.68
C SER A 188 -14.28 13.35 -25.90
N PRO A 189 -14.35 14.37 -26.79
CA PRO A 189 -15.20 14.30 -27.97
C PRO A 189 -14.98 13.03 -28.80
N GLY A 190 -16.08 12.35 -29.13
CA GLY A 190 -16.05 11.13 -29.94
C GLY A 190 -15.60 9.86 -29.21
N LEU A 191 -15.37 9.92 -27.89
CA LEU A 191 -15.01 8.78 -27.05
C LEU A 191 -16.01 8.62 -25.90
N PRO A 192 -16.19 7.40 -25.36
CA PRO A 192 -17.17 7.15 -24.30
C PRO A 192 -16.80 7.68 -22.90
N GLY A 193 -15.65 8.36 -22.77
CA GLY A 193 -15.17 8.87 -21.48
C GLY A 193 -14.69 7.77 -20.55
N GLY A 194 -14.46 8.12 -19.28
CA GLY A 194 -14.02 7.16 -18.27
C GLY A 194 -13.85 7.82 -16.90
N ILE A 195 -13.10 7.15 -16.03
CA ILE A 195 -12.72 7.67 -14.71
C ILE A 195 -11.19 7.64 -14.56
N ILE A 196 -10.66 8.57 -13.78
CA ILE A 196 -9.33 8.43 -13.16
C ILE A 196 -9.55 8.12 -11.69
N GLN A 197 -8.91 7.06 -11.20
CA GLN A 197 -8.93 6.67 -9.80
C GLN A 197 -7.70 7.23 -9.08
N LEU A 198 -7.93 7.80 -7.91
CA LEU A 198 -6.90 8.24 -6.98
C LEU A 198 -7.15 7.62 -5.61
N ASP A 199 -6.16 6.96 -5.06
CA ASP A 199 -6.21 6.33 -3.74
C ASP A 199 -5.28 7.08 -2.78
N PHE A 200 -5.83 7.47 -1.63
CA PHE A 200 -5.11 8.19 -0.59
C PHE A 200 -5.08 7.33 0.66
N VAL A 201 -3.89 7.07 1.18
CA VAL A 201 -3.67 6.36 2.43
C VAL A 201 -3.34 7.37 3.52
N PHE A 202 -4.03 7.26 4.66
CA PHE A 202 -3.86 8.13 5.82
C PHE A 202 -3.18 7.38 6.96
N ASN A 203 -2.55 8.12 7.86
CA ASN A 203 -1.93 7.59 9.08
C ASN A 203 -0.80 6.57 8.88
N GLU A 204 -0.30 6.43 7.65
CA GLU A 204 0.87 5.61 7.34
C GLU A 204 2.15 6.42 7.61
N HIS A 205 3.02 5.88 8.46
CA HIS A 205 4.36 6.42 8.66
C HIS A 205 5.28 5.93 7.55
N LEU A 206 6.07 6.83 6.96
CA LEU A 206 7.05 6.47 5.94
C LEU A 206 8.39 6.11 6.61
N PRO A 207 8.87 4.86 6.53
CA PRO A 207 10.16 4.47 7.13
C PRO A 207 11.38 5.08 6.40
N LEU A 208 11.19 5.53 5.17
CA LEU A 208 12.17 6.25 4.38
C LEU A 208 11.56 7.57 3.91
N ASP A 209 12.34 8.64 4.00
CA ASP A 209 11.89 9.97 3.58
C ASP A 209 11.48 9.97 2.10
N PRO A 210 10.38 10.67 1.75
CA PRO A 210 10.01 10.86 0.36
C PRO A 210 11.06 11.71 -0.36
N VAL A 211 11.23 11.46 -1.64
CA VAL A 211 12.16 12.18 -2.51
C VAL A 211 11.41 12.93 -3.60
N PRO A 212 11.89 14.10 -4.05
CA PRO A 212 11.36 14.73 -5.25
C PRO A 212 11.57 13.82 -6.47
N ALA A 213 10.50 13.53 -7.20
CA ALA A 213 10.52 12.77 -8.45
C ALA A 213 9.93 13.59 -9.60
N GLN A 214 10.61 13.50 -10.75
CA GLN A 214 10.08 13.98 -12.02
C GLN A 214 9.24 12.86 -12.63
N ILE A 215 7.98 13.17 -12.96
CA ILE A 215 7.02 12.25 -13.56
C ILE A 215 6.89 12.62 -15.03
N PRO A 216 7.45 11.80 -15.95
CA PRO A 216 7.37 12.05 -17.37
C PRO A 216 5.93 12.00 -17.88
N SER A 217 5.54 12.97 -18.71
CA SER A 217 4.23 12.90 -19.36
C SER A 217 4.16 11.75 -20.37
N ARG A 218 3.01 11.08 -20.39
CA ARG A 218 2.69 9.99 -21.33
C ARG A 218 1.78 10.44 -22.47
N SER A 219 1.30 11.69 -22.44
CA SER A 219 0.52 12.34 -23.50
C SER A 219 1.24 13.50 -24.19
N GLY A 220 2.49 13.79 -23.84
CA GLY A 220 3.27 14.90 -24.39
C GLY A 220 3.01 16.26 -23.73
N SER A 221 2.34 16.28 -22.58
CA SER A 221 2.27 17.42 -21.66
C SER A 221 3.65 17.67 -21.01
N PRO A 222 3.86 18.80 -20.32
CA PRO A 222 5.06 18.97 -19.49
C PRO A 222 5.14 17.92 -18.39
N ASP A 223 6.37 17.52 -18.05
CA ASP A 223 6.62 16.66 -16.89
C ASP A 223 6.19 17.36 -15.60
N ALA A 224 5.77 16.57 -14.61
CA ALA A 224 5.37 17.07 -13.30
C ALA A 224 6.43 16.74 -12.24
N GLN A 225 6.57 17.60 -11.24
CA GLN A 225 7.41 17.35 -10.07
C GLN A 225 6.51 17.05 -8.86
N LEU A 226 6.72 15.90 -8.21
CA LEU A 226 5.99 15.49 -7.01
C LEU A 226 6.96 14.93 -5.97
N ASN A 227 6.53 14.93 -4.70
CA ASN A 227 7.16 14.06 -3.70
C ASN A 227 6.73 12.61 -3.97
N ALA A 228 7.66 11.68 -3.81
CA ALA A 228 7.46 10.29 -4.18
C ALA A 228 8.21 9.34 -3.23
N ALA A 229 7.68 8.14 -3.08
CA ALA A 229 8.38 7.05 -2.44
C ALA A 229 9.63 6.66 -3.24
N THR A 230 10.69 6.25 -2.54
CA THR A 230 11.88 5.70 -3.19
C THR A 230 11.58 4.33 -3.82
N ALA A 231 12.42 3.90 -4.76
CA ALA A 231 12.34 2.54 -5.31
C ALA A 231 12.50 1.47 -4.22
N GLU A 232 13.39 1.73 -3.25
CA GLU A 232 13.60 0.83 -2.10
C GLU A 232 12.35 0.71 -1.22
N LEU A 233 11.69 1.82 -0.88
CA LEU A 233 10.45 1.80 -0.10
C LEU A 233 9.32 1.11 -0.88
N SER A 234 9.24 1.38 -2.18
CA SER A 234 8.28 0.72 -3.07
C SER A 234 8.48 -0.80 -3.08
N LEU A 235 9.72 -1.27 -3.14
CA LEU A 235 10.05 -2.70 -3.10
C LEU A 235 9.69 -3.32 -1.74
N ALA A 236 10.05 -2.65 -0.65
CA ALA A 236 9.72 -3.10 0.70
C ALA A 236 8.20 -3.28 0.89
N TRP A 237 7.38 -2.35 0.41
CA TRP A 237 5.92 -2.49 0.44
C TRP A 237 5.43 -3.65 -0.42
N LYS A 238 5.97 -3.84 -1.63
CA LYS A 238 5.57 -4.96 -2.49
C LYS A 238 5.87 -6.31 -1.83
N LEU A 239 7.02 -6.45 -1.18
CA LEU A 239 7.34 -7.66 -0.42
C LEU A 239 6.43 -7.84 0.79
N MET A 240 6.17 -6.78 1.55
CA MET A 240 5.25 -6.83 2.67
C MET A 240 3.85 -7.30 2.22
N TRP A 241 3.31 -6.76 1.11
CA TRP A 241 2.03 -7.22 0.59
C TRP A 241 2.04 -8.67 0.13
N LEU A 242 3.10 -9.10 -0.55
CA LEU A 242 3.21 -10.48 -1.03
C LEU A 242 3.31 -11.47 0.13
N LEU A 243 4.00 -11.11 1.20
CA LEU A 243 4.35 -12.02 2.29
C LEU A 243 3.35 -12.01 3.45
N CYS A 244 2.69 -10.87 3.70
CA CYS A 244 1.83 -10.67 4.87
C CYS A 244 0.33 -10.60 4.52
N ASP A 245 -0.04 -10.28 3.28
CA ASP A 245 -1.47 -10.18 2.93
C ASP A 245 -2.10 -11.56 2.74
N ARG A 246 -3.40 -11.64 3.06
CA ARG A 246 -4.22 -12.81 2.76
C ARG A 246 -4.36 -13.07 1.24
N TYR A 247 -4.15 -12.06 0.40
CA TYR A 247 -4.41 -12.12 -1.05
C TYR A 247 -3.26 -11.51 -1.86
N PRO A 248 -2.08 -12.16 -1.94
CA PRO A 248 -0.96 -11.68 -2.74
C PRO A 248 -1.34 -11.60 -4.23
N GLN A 249 -1.16 -10.43 -4.86
CA GLN A 249 -1.59 -10.21 -6.25
C GLN A 249 -0.43 -10.34 -7.24
N GLY A 250 -0.69 -10.89 -8.43
CA GLY A 250 0.32 -11.05 -9.49
C GLY A 250 0.95 -9.74 -9.96
N LYS A 251 0.20 -8.62 -9.92
CA LYS A 251 0.75 -7.28 -10.20
C LYS A 251 1.85 -6.89 -9.21
N ASP A 252 1.73 -7.29 -7.94
CA ASP A 252 2.69 -6.94 -6.91
C ASP A 252 3.96 -7.77 -7.06
N LEU A 253 3.84 -9.03 -7.48
CA LEU A 253 4.99 -9.87 -7.85
C LEU A 253 5.73 -9.30 -9.06
N TYR A 254 5.02 -8.93 -10.12
CA TYR A 254 5.61 -8.33 -11.31
C TYR A 254 6.36 -7.03 -10.98
N ASP A 255 5.69 -6.12 -10.25
CA ASP A 255 6.26 -4.85 -9.83
C ASP A 255 7.50 -5.05 -8.91
N ALA A 256 7.44 -6.02 -7.98
CA ALA A 256 8.55 -6.36 -7.08
C ALA A 256 9.80 -6.83 -7.83
N VAL A 257 9.62 -7.63 -8.89
CA VAL A 257 10.74 -8.12 -9.71
C VAL A 257 11.44 -6.94 -10.40
N LEU A 258 10.68 -6.06 -11.06
CA LEU A 258 11.26 -4.88 -11.71
C LEU A 258 12.02 -3.99 -10.72
N LEU A 259 11.47 -3.81 -9.53
CA LEU A 259 12.11 -3.02 -8.48
C LEU A 259 13.37 -3.69 -7.92
N ALA A 260 13.34 -5.00 -7.66
CA ALA A 260 14.47 -5.75 -7.11
C ALA A 260 15.65 -5.84 -8.09
N GLU A 261 15.37 -5.90 -9.39
CA GLU A 261 16.41 -5.82 -10.43
C GLU A 261 16.95 -4.41 -10.63
N HIS A 262 16.22 -3.38 -10.17
CA HIS A 262 16.59 -1.97 -10.33
C HIS A 262 17.33 -1.38 -9.13
N CYS A 263 16.98 -1.79 -7.92
CA CYS A 263 17.54 -1.23 -6.68
C CYS A 263 17.87 -2.33 -5.67
N THR A 264 18.79 -2.03 -4.76
CA THR A 264 19.07 -2.90 -3.61
C THR A 264 18.11 -2.59 -2.49
N LEU A 265 17.41 -3.61 -1.99
CA LEU A 265 16.64 -3.53 -0.76
C LEU A 265 17.55 -3.79 0.43
N ARG A 266 17.67 -2.85 1.36
CA ARG A 266 18.31 -3.12 2.65
C ARG A 266 17.35 -3.91 3.53
N HIS A 267 17.87 -4.90 4.24
CA HIS A 267 17.09 -5.68 5.20
C HIS A 267 16.45 -4.75 6.26
N GLU A 268 17.16 -3.72 6.70
CA GLU A 268 16.65 -2.74 7.68
C GLU A 268 15.47 -1.93 7.13
N ALA A 269 15.47 -1.57 5.84
CA ALA A 269 14.36 -0.86 5.24
C ALA A 269 13.11 -1.74 5.15
N PHE A 270 13.28 -3.02 4.80
CA PHE A 270 12.18 -3.98 4.81
C PHE A 270 11.63 -4.21 6.22
N GLN A 271 12.51 -4.42 7.19
CA GLN A 271 12.13 -4.56 8.60
C GLN A 271 11.38 -3.34 9.13
N ALA A 272 11.81 -2.14 8.77
CA ALA A 272 11.11 -0.93 9.20
C ALA A 272 9.69 -0.84 8.61
N VAL A 273 9.48 -1.29 7.36
CA VAL A 273 8.13 -1.41 6.78
C VAL A 273 7.27 -2.44 7.52
N LEU A 274 7.82 -3.62 7.82
CA LEU A 274 7.09 -4.63 8.60
C LEU A 274 6.69 -4.09 9.97
N LEU A 275 7.58 -3.34 10.62
CA LEU A 275 7.36 -2.79 11.94
C LEU A 275 6.25 -1.74 11.98
N GLU A 276 6.09 -0.92 10.93
CA GLU A 276 4.96 0.01 10.82
C GLU A 276 3.63 -0.68 10.52
N VAL A 277 3.67 -1.90 9.97
CA VAL A 277 2.49 -2.65 9.54
C VAL A 277 1.95 -3.55 10.65
N ASP A 278 2.78 -4.47 11.12
CA ASP A 278 2.48 -5.36 12.23
C ASP A 278 3.79 -5.68 12.95
N PRO A 279 3.98 -5.19 14.19
CA PRO A 279 5.17 -5.48 14.97
C PRO A 279 5.38 -6.98 15.24
N ARG A 280 4.35 -7.83 15.08
CA ARG A 280 4.51 -9.29 15.12
C ARG A 280 5.27 -9.79 13.90
N ASP A 281 4.87 -9.37 12.70
CA ASP A 281 5.52 -9.74 11.45
C ASP A 281 6.97 -9.26 11.42
N ALA A 282 7.26 -8.07 11.96
CA ALA A 282 8.63 -7.57 12.10
C ALA A 282 9.53 -8.44 12.99
N MET A 283 8.94 -9.22 13.91
CA MET A 283 9.67 -10.12 14.78
C MET A 283 9.87 -11.51 14.16
N HIS A 284 9.24 -11.78 13.02
CA HIS A 284 9.42 -12.99 12.23
C HIS A 284 10.50 -12.80 11.16
N PRO A 285 11.53 -13.66 11.12
CA PRO A 285 12.55 -13.58 10.08
C PRO A 285 11.97 -14.05 8.74
N PHE A 286 11.70 -13.11 7.83
CA PHE A 286 11.45 -13.44 6.44
C PHE A 286 12.75 -13.74 5.71
N GLY A 287 12.70 -14.67 4.76
CA GLY A 287 13.83 -15.14 3.98
C GLY A 287 13.43 -15.59 2.58
N LEU A 288 14.41 -16.05 1.80
CA LEU A 288 14.19 -16.49 0.42
C LEU A 288 13.22 -17.67 0.30
N GLU A 289 13.09 -18.49 1.34
CA GLU A 289 12.12 -19.57 1.42
C GLU A 289 10.67 -19.05 1.42
N HIS A 290 10.42 -17.92 2.06
CA HIS A 290 9.10 -17.28 2.08
C HIS A 290 8.77 -16.66 0.72
N VAL A 291 9.75 -16.01 0.08
CA VAL A 291 9.61 -15.49 -1.29
C VAL A 291 9.38 -16.63 -2.28
N SER A 292 10.11 -17.74 -2.13
CA SER A 292 9.97 -18.92 -3.00
C SER A 292 8.59 -19.57 -2.89
N ALA A 293 7.93 -19.49 -1.73
CA ALA A 293 6.60 -20.05 -1.50
C ALA A 293 5.49 -19.27 -2.21
N LEU A 294 5.75 -18.04 -2.68
CA LEU A 294 4.76 -17.23 -3.41
C LEU A 294 4.22 -17.91 -4.67
N ARG A 295 4.98 -18.84 -5.26
CA ARG A 295 4.52 -19.62 -6.42
C ARG A 295 3.23 -20.41 -6.17
N GLU A 296 2.92 -20.71 -4.91
CA GLU A 296 1.74 -21.48 -4.52
C GLU A 296 0.53 -20.60 -4.18
N SER A 297 0.75 -19.32 -3.87
CA SER A 297 -0.26 -18.45 -3.28
C SER A 297 -0.59 -17.21 -4.12
N VAL A 298 0.33 -16.74 -4.98
CA VAL A 298 0.13 -15.52 -5.76
C VAL A 298 -0.97 -15.70 -6.80
N GLU A 299 -1.89 -14.73 -6.85
CA GLU A 299 -2.96 -14.73 -7.84
C GLU A 299 -2.44 -14.20 -9.19
N TRP A 300 -1.95 -15.11 -10.04
CA TRP A 300 -1.35 -14.81 -11.34
C TRP A 300 -2.35 -14.74 -12.49
N ASP A 301 -3.42 -15.54 -12.43
CA ASP A 301 -4.33 -15.76 -13.56
C ASP A 301 -5.14 -14.51 -13.90
N HIS A 302 -5.64 -13.75 -12.93
CA HIS A 302 -6.29 -12.47 -13.21
C HIS A 302 -5.29 -11.41 -13.68
N PHE A 303 -4.04 -11.47 -13.20
CA PHE A 303 -3.01 -10.52 -13.62
C PHE A 303 -2.69 -10.65 -15.12
N VAL A 304 -2.33 -11.85 -15.61
CA VAL A 304 -2.07 -12.06 -17.04
C VAL A 304 -3.34 -11.93 -17.89
N THR A 305 -4.50 -12.10 -17.28
CA THR A 305 -5.78 -11.80 -17.93
C THR A 305 -5.93 -10.31 -18.21
N GLU A 306 -5.55 -9.44 -17.28
CA GLU A 306 -5.57 -7.97 -17.43
C GLU A 306 -4.45 -7.53 -18.41
N TYR A 307 -3.27 -8.13 -18.31
CA TYR A 307 -2.04 -7.82 -19.06
C TYR A 307 -1.54 -9.02 -19.91
N PRO A 308 -2.21 -9.36 -21.02
CA PRO A 308 -1.91 -10.55 -21.83
C PRO A 308 -0.56 -10.49 -22.58
N GLU A 309 0.07 -9.32 -22.65
CA GLU A 309 1.43 -9.14 -23.17
C GLU A 309 2.50 -9.78 -22.29
N ILE A 310 2.18 -10.06 -21.03
CA ILE A 310 3.04 -10.80 -20.10
C ILE A 310 2.77 -12.29 -20.31
N THR A 311 3.75 -12.99 -20.90
CA THR A 311 3.55 -14.37 -21.37
C THR A 311 4.23 -15.42 -20.49
N GLU A 312 5.15 -15.00 -19.64
CA GLU A 312 5.88 -15.84 -18.70
C GLU A 312 5.02 -16.23 -17.49
N SER A 313 5.39 -17.33 -16.83
CA SER A 313 4.66 -17.85 -15.67
C SER A 313 5.01 -17.12 -14.37
N ALA A 314 4.15 -17.26 -13.36
CA ALA A 314 4.45 -16.81 -11.99
C ALA A 314 5.79 -17.38 -11.49
N ASP A 315 6.05 -18.67 -11.73
CA ASP A 315 7.31 -19.34 -11.34
C ASP A 315 8.54 -18.61 -11.89
N HIS A 316 8.48 -18.15 -13.14
CA HIS A 316 9.58 -17.41 -13.74
C HIS A 316 9.86 -16.09 -13.01
N TYR A 317 8.81 -15.36 -12.61
CA TYR A 317 8.97 -14.11 -11.85
C TYR A 317 9.39 -14.37 -10.40
N VAL A 318 8.93 -15.45 -9.77
CA VAL A 318 9.39 -15.85 -8.43
C VAL A 318 10.88 -16.16 -8.44
N ASP A 319 11.36 -16.92 -9.42
CA ASP A 319 12.78 -17.28 -9.51
C ASP A 319 13.67 -16.04 -9.71
N ARG A 320 13.24 -15.08 -10.54
CA ARG A 320 13.91 -13.77 -10.69
C ARG A 320 13.91 -12.97 -9.40
N LEU A 321 12.78 -12.94 -8.69
CA LEU A 321 12.68 -12.22 -7.42
C LEU A 321 13.62 -12.80 -6.36
N VAL A 322 13.69 -14.13 -6.26
CA VAL A 322 14.60 -14.83 -5.35
C VAL A 322 16.06 -14.52 -5.67
N GLU A 323 16.44 -14.54 -6.95
CA GLU A 323 17.79 -14.19 -7.39
C GLU A 323 18.15 -12.74 -7.03
N ALA A 324 17.27 -11.80 -7.35
CA ALA A 324 17.49 -10.37 -7.09
C ALA A 324 17.54 -10.03 -5.59
N LEU A 325 16.78 -10.75 -4.75
CA LEU A 325 16.73 -10.55 -3.30
C LEU A 325 17.78 -11.35 -2.51
N ALA A 326 18.54 -12.23 -3.15
CA ALA A 326 19.54 -13.02 -2.44
C ALA A 326 20.49 -12.17 -1.58
N PRO A 327 21.03 -11.03 -2.05
CA PRO A 327 21.88 -10.16 -1.23
C PRO A 327 21.17 -9.53 -0.02
N THR A 328 19.85 -9.31 -0.10
CA THR A 328 19.04 -8.73 0.99
C THR A 328 18.94 -9.67 2.19
N PHE A 329 18.85 -10.98 1.91
CA PHE A 329 18.66 -12.02 2.92
C PHE A 329 19.94 -12.82 3.21
N GLU A 330 21.07 -12.44 2.61
CA GLU A 330 22.37 -12.96 3.03
C GLU A 330 22.65 -12.54 4.48
N PRO A 331 23.18 -13.44 5.33
CA PRO A 331 23.51 -13.08 6.71
C PRO A 331 24.54 -11.95 6.75
N VAL A 332 24.10 -10.74 7.10
CA VAL A 332 25.00 -9.61 7.36
C VAL A 332 25.51 -9.71 8.80
N GLY A 333 26.68 -10.32 8.97
CA GLY A 333 27.38 -10.41 10.27
C GLY A 333 27.87 -11.81 10.64
N PRO A 334 28.69 -11.94 11.68
CA PRO A 334 29.10 -13.25 12.18
C PRO A 334 27.86 -14.06 12.60
N PRO A 335 27.84 -15.39 12.39
CA PRO A 335 26.74 -16.21 12.88
C PRO A 335 26.71 -16.16 14.41
N ALA A 336 25.52 -15.95 14.98
CA ALA A 336 25.19 -15.82 16.40
C ALA A 336 25.12 -14.38 16.96
N ASP A 337 24.43 -13.46 16.29
CA ASP A 337 23.70 -12.43 17.03
C ASP A 337 22.67 -13.14 17.92
N SER A 338 22.71 -12.87 19.20
CA SER A 338 21.66 -13.31 20.12
C SER A 338 20.29 -12.83 19.62
N ALA A 339 19.20 -13.52 20.02
CA ALA A 339 17.86 -13.06 19.63
C ALA A 339 17.62 -11.61 20.06
N TYR A 340 18.20 -11.21 21.21
CA TYR A 340 18.18 -9.83 21.67
C TYR A 340 18.85 -8.86 20.70
N GLU A 341 20.11 -9.09 20.31
CA GLU A 341 20.84 -8.17 19.41
C GLU A 341 20.16 -8.01 18.05
N ARG A 342 19.58 -9.10 17.53
CA ARG A 342 18.77 -9.07 16.32
C ARG A 342 17.55 -8.17 16.48
N TYR A 343 16.77 -8.38 17.54
CA TYR A 343 15.58 -7.56 17.80
C TYR A 343 15.92 -6.10 18.12
N ALA A 344 17.00 -5.83 18.87
CA ALA A 344 17.44 -4.48 19.17
C ALA A 344 17.77 -3.69 17.89
N ARG A 345 18.41 -4.35 16.93
CA ARG A 345 18.68 -3.77 15.60
C ARG A 345 17.39 -3.52 14.80
N TRP A 346 16.46 -4.48 14.76
CA TRP A 346 15.19 -4.33 14.02
C TRP A 346 14.28 -3.26 14.63
N LEU A 347 14.28 -3.13 15.95
CA LEU A 347 13.42 -2.20 16.69
C LEU A 347 14.05 -0.81 16.89
N ALA A 348 15.27 -0.57 16.38
CA ALA A 348 15.96 0.71 16.53
C ALA A 348 15.14 1.94 16.08
N PRO A 349 14.37 1.90 14.96
CA PRO A 349 13.49 3.02 14.58
C PRO A 349 12.45 3.36 15.66
N TRP A 350 11.88 2.34 16.30
CA TRP A 350 10.91 2.51 17.37
C TRP A 350 11.56 2.96 18.67
N VAL A 351 12.75 2.46 19.01
CA VAL A 351 13.52 2.99 20.14
C VAL A 351 13.74 4.49 19.99
N HIS A 352 14.05 4.98 18.78
CA HIS A 352 14.17 6.42 18.53
C HIS A 352 12.84 7.16 18.74
N ARG A 353 11.74 6.67 18.16
CA ARG A 353 10.39 7.23 18.32
C ARG A 353 9.97 7.33 19.79
N TYR A 354 10.11 6.24 20.54
CA TYR A 354 9.67 6.18 21.94
C TYR A 354 10.61 6.91 22.90
N ARG A 355 11.84 7.24 22.49
CA ARG A 355 12.74 8.08 23.29
C ARG A 355 12.17 9.48 23.49
N GLU A 356 11.62 10.07 22.44
CA GLU A 356 10.97 11.39 22.54
C GLU A 356 9.74 11.34 23.48
N LEU A 357 8.95 10.26 23.40
CA LEU A 357 7.81 10.07 24.29
C LEU A 357 8.25 9.86 25.76
N LEU A 358 9.31 9.09 25.97
CA LEU A 358 9.88 8.87 27.30
C LEU A 358 10.32 10.18 27.95
N GLU A 359 11.01 11.05 27.20
CA GLU A 359 11.48 12.35 27.68
C GLU A 359 10.31 13.29 28.04
N ARG A 360 9.21 13.22 27.30
CA ARG A 360 8.04 14.10 27.48
C ARG A 360 7.07 13.62 28.56
N GLU A 361 6.79 12.31 28.60
CA GLU A 361 5.63 11.75 29.34
C GLU A 361 6.01 10.58 30.26
N GLY A 362 7.25 10.10 30.20
CA GLY A 362 7.77 9.04 31.07
C GLY A 362 7.44 7.62 30.60
N MET A 363 7.99 6.62 31.32
CA MET A 363 7.96 5.22 30.89
C MET A 363 6.55 4.63 30.83
N HIS A 364 5.62 5.06 31.68
CA HIS A 364 4.24 4.57 31.61
C HIS A 364 3.57 4.93 30.27
N ALA A 365 3.81 6.14 29.75
CA ALA A 365 3.29 6.55 28.44
C ALA A 365 3.91 5.73 27.30
N VAL A 366 5.20 5.38 27.41
CA VAL A 366 5.86 4.44 26.48
C VAL A 366 5.17 3.08 26.50
N GLN A 367 4.93 2.49 27.68
CA GLN A 367 4.27 1.18 27.79
C GLN A 367 2.84 1.21 27.25
N ALA A 368 2.08 2.27 27.57
CA ALA A 368 0.73 2.46 27.03
C ALA A 368 0.76 2.56 25.49
N GLY A 369 1.66 3.37 24.93
CA GLY A 369 1.80 3.51 23.48
C GLY A 369 2.26 2.24 22.77
N LEU A 370 3.14 1.44 23.38
CA LEU A 370 3.55 0.14 22.84
C LEU A 370 2.39 -0.87 22.88
N ALA A 371 1.62 -0.90 23.96
CA ALA A 371 0.47 -1.79 24.09
C ALA A 371 -0.65 -1.41 23.11
N GLU A 372 -0.93 -0.12 22.94
CA GLU A 372 -1.89 0.40 21.97
C GLU A 372 -1.50 0.07 20.53
N ALA A 373 -0.19 0.12 20.21
CA ALA A 373 0.35 -0.29 18.92
C ALA A 373 0.34 -1.82 18.70
N GLY A 374 -0.16 -2.62 19.65
CA GLY A 374 -0.24 -4.08 19.51
C GLY A 374 1.11 -4.80 19.60
N THR A 375 2.14 -4.13 20.11
CA THR A 375 3.52 -4.63 20.16
C THR A 375 3.62 -5.97 20.90
N PRO A 376 4.35 -6.97 20.38
CA PRO A 376 4.70 -8.17 21.14
C PRO A 376 5.45 -7.80 22.43
N PRO A 377 5.13 -8.40 23.58
CA PRO A 377 5.86 -8.14 24.83
C PRO A 377 7.36 -8.35 24.74
N VAL A 378 7.82 -9.34 23.97
CA VAL A 378 9.26 -9.55 23.71
C VAL A 378 9.90 -8.31 23.07
N ALA A 379 9.23 -7.67 22.11
CA ALA A 379 9.69 -6.42 21.50
C ALA A 379 9.59 -5.24 22.48
N ALA A 380 8.52 -5.17 23.27
CA ALA A 380 8.37 -4.14 24.32
C ALA A 380 9.50 -4.21 25.35
N VAL A 381 9.94 -5.41 25.75
CA VAL A 381 11.09 -5.61 26.65
C VAL A 381 12.38 -5.11 26.01
N VAL A 382 12.63 -5.44 24.74
CA VAL A 382 13.82 -4.97 24.02
C VAL A 382 13.84 -3.45 23.92
N ILE A 383 12.73 -2.82 23.50
CA ILE A 383 12.60 -1.36 23.41
C ILE A 383 12.81 -0.72 24.78
N THR A 384 12.17 -1.26 25.82
CA THR A 384 12.29 -0.74 27.19
C THR A 384 13.73 -0.79 27.68
N LEU A 385 14.44 -1.90 27.42
CA LEU A 385 15.84 -2.03 27.81
C LEU A 385 16.75 -1.06 27.05
N GLU A 386 16.55 -0.90 25.74
CA GLU A 386 17.31 0.06 24.92
C GLU A 386 17.04 1.52 25.33
N LEU A 387 15.84 1.83 25.85
CA LEU A 387 15.48 3.14 26.38
C LEU A 387 16.09 3.41 27.76
N LEU A 388 16.14 2.39 28.63
CA LEU A 388 16.72 2.50 29.97
C LEU A 388 18.26 2.50 29.97
N GLY A 389 18.86 1.88 28.95
CA GLY A 389 20.31 1.74 28.82
C GLY A 389 20.79 0.36 29.30
N ARG A 390 21.43 -0.37 28.39
CA ARG A 390 21.95 -1.73 28.62
C ARG A 390 23.09 -1.83 29.63
N ASP A 391 23.75 -0.72 29.91
CA ASP A 391 24.85 -0.68 30.88
C ASP A 391 24.36 -0.70 32.34
N GLU A 392 23.10 -0.30 32.57
CA GLU A 392 22.52 -0.15 33.91
C GLU A 392 21.42 -1.16 34.21
N PHE A 393 20.74 -1.68 33.18
CA PHE A 393 19.59 -2.56 33.32
C PHE A 393 19.80 -3.89 32.58
N SER A 394 19.20 -4.96 33.10
CA SER A 394 19.18 -6.27 32.46
C SER A 394 17.87 -6.52 31.70
N VAL A 395 17.84 -7.59 30.89
CA VAL A 395 16.60 -8.08 30.25
C VAL A 395 15.54 -8.40 31.28
N ASP A 396 15.91 -8.97 32.42
CA ASP A 396 14.96 -9.31 33.49
C ASP A 396 14.39 -8.05 34.17
N ASP A 397 15.17 -6.98 34.30
CA ASP A 397 14.69 -5.70 34.83
C ASP A 397 13.65 -5.07 33.89
N ALA A 398 13.95 -5.03 32.58
CA ALA A 398 13.02 -4.53 31.57
C ALA A 398 11.76 -5.39 31.49
N GLN A 399 11.88 -6.71 31.58
CA GLN A 399 10.74 -7.63 31.64
C GLN A 399 9.87 -7.41 32.88
N ALA A 400 10.47 -7.20 34.05
CA ALA A 400 9.73 -6.88 35.26
C ALA A 400 8.95 -5.56 35.13
N LEU A 401 9.52 -4.56 34.45
CA LEU A 401 8.86 -3.28 34.18
C LEU A 401 7.65 -3.47 33.25
N VAL A 402 7.85 -4.13 32.09
CA VAL A 402 6.78 -4.38 31.11
C VAL A 402 5.65 -5.19 31.75
N THR A 403 5.98 -6.29 32.43
CA THR A 403 4.97 -7.17 33.05
C THR A 403 4.30 -6.58 34.29
N GLY A 404 4.91 -5.55 34.89
CA GLY A 404 4.38 -4.80 36.03
C GLY A 404 3.50 -3.61 35.63
N ASP A 405 3.57 -3.14 34.38
CA ASP A 405 2.82 -1.97 33.94
C ASP A 405 1.33 -2.32 33.67
N PRO A 406 0.37 -1.48 34.14
CA PRO A 406 -1.06 -1.71 33.92
C PRO A 406 -1.48 -1.84 32.44
N ALA A 407 -0.74 -1.24 31.50
CA ALA A 407 -1.02 -1.33 30.07
C ALA A 407 -1.05 -2.79 29.56
N TRP A 408 -0.29 -3.68 30.21
CA TRP A 408 -0.16 -5.08 29.81
C TRP A 408 -1.04 -6.05 30.62
N ALA A 409 -1.88 -5.56 31.53
CA ALA A 409 -2.59 -6.38 32.52
C ALA A 409 -3.38 -7.55 31.91
N SER A 410 -4.10 -7.31 30.81
CA SER A 410 -4.89 -8.34 30.10
C SER A 410 -4.02 -9.48 29.58
N LEU A 411 -2.83 -9.17 29.06
CA LEU A 411 -1.92 -10.14 28.50
C LEU A 411 -1.17 -10.92 29.59
N ILE A 412 -0.81 -10.24 30.68
CA ILE A 412 -0.23 -10.90 31.85
C ILE A 412 -1.21 -11.89 32.48
N GLU A 413 -2.53 -11.63 32.44
CA GLU A 413 -3.53 -12.61 32.87
C GLU A 413 -3.52 -13.87 31.99
N ILE A 414 -3.28 -13.73 30.68
CA ILE A 414 -3.12 -14.87 29.76
C ILE A 414 -1.88 -15.68 30.12
N TYR A 415 -0.72 -15.05 30.32
CA TYR A 415 0.50 -15.78 30.71
C TYR A 415 0.39 -16.48 32.06
N ARG A 416 -0.36 -15.92 33.01
CA ARG A 416 -0.65 -16.62 34.28
C ARG A 416 -1.45 -17.90 34.07
N ARG A 417 -2.32 -17.94 33.06
CA ARG A 417 -3.10 -19.14 32.69
C ARG A 417 -2.28 -20.12 31.84
N TYR A 418 -1.31 -19.62 31.08
CA TYR A 418 -0.46 -20.38 30.16
C TYR A 418 1.03 -20.05 30.37
N PRO A 419 1.65 -20.52 31.47
CA PRO A 419 3.03 -20.19 31.80
C PRO A 419 4.06 -20.69 30.78
N ASP A 420 3.77 -21.76 30.05
CA ASP A 420 4.66 -22.26 28.99
C ASP A 420 4.79 -21.25 27.84
N ALA A 421 3.73 -20.52 27.50
CA ALA A 421 3.75 -19.48 26.47
C ALA A 421 4.65 -18.29 26.87
N PHE A 422 4.72 -17.99 28.16
CA PHE A 422 5.61 -16.96 28.69
C PHE A 422 7.08 -17.35 28.54
N GLU A 423 7.43 -18.60 28.89
CA GLU A 423 8.80 -19.10 28.73
C GLU A 423 9.20 -19.25 27.26
N GLU A 424 8.28 -19.64 26.38
CA GLU A 424 8.52 -19.68 24.93
C GLU A 424 8.84 -18.29 24.36
N GLU A 425 8.13 -17.27 24.80
CA GLU A 425 8.27 -15.90 24.29
C GLU A 425 9.50 -15.17 24.84
N PHE A 426 9.80 -15.31 26.14
CA PHE A 426 10.94 -14.60 26.76
C PHE A 426 12.22 -15.44 26.85
N GLY A 427 12.13 -16.78 26.77
CA GLY A 427 13.30 -17.67 26.88
C GLY A 427 14.35 -17.45 25.79
N GLN A 428 13.91 -16.94 24.62
CA GLN A 428 14.78 -16.60 23.50
C GLN A 428 15.67 -15.38 23.77
N LEU A 429 15.23 -14.43 24.61
CA LEU A 429 16.04 -13.26 24.99
C LEU A 429 17.12 -13.63 26.00
N ARG A 430 16.83 -14.56 26.92
CA ARG A 430 17.74 -14.95 28.02
C ARG A 430 18.90 -15.84 27.58
N SER A 431 18.77 -16.51 26.43
CA SER A 431 19.86 -17.31 25.84
C SER A 431 21.03 -16.46 25.33
N ALA A 432 20.94 -15.12 25.45
CA ALA A 432 21.93 -14.12 25.07
C ALA A 432 22.93 -13.72 26.17
N GLY A 433 22.69 -14.08 27.44
CA GLY A 433 23.40 -13.48 28.59
C GLY A 433 24.57 -14.30 29.17
N GLY A 434 25.06 -15.32 28.46
CA GLY A 434 26.10 -16.22 28.96
C GLY A 434 27.50 -15.87 28.48
N GLN A 435 28.10 -14.79 28.99
CA GLN A 435 29.56 -14.68 29.11
C GLN A 435 29.95 -14.25 30.52
#